data_AF-A0A414Q2P6-F1
#
_entry.id   AF-A0A414Q2P6-F1
#
_cell.length_a   1.000
_cell.length_b   1.000
_cell.length_c   1.000
_cell.angle_alpha   90.00
_cell.angle_beta   90.00
_cell.angle_gamma   90.00
#
_symmetry.space_group_name_H-M   'P 1'
#
loop_
_entity.id
_entity.type
_entity.pdbx_description
1 polymer ?
#
loop_
_entity_poly.entity_id
_entity_poly.type
_entity_poly.pdbx_seq_one_letter_code
_entity_poly.pdbx_strand_id
1 'polypeptide(L)'
;MSNKLAMFDKLKNTMQEVEWHSTFDFESYEINAEDKAFIEKKEELISNSFKRYSSSKYDICMALVEVKMKLQKAKEGSFMAWYSHLGFTKDKVSELLKTYELYIQAPHMKDYISSLSGVAVRLLTHKDVDPQLALDIMEKGVKNMEDIRELIELALSPAEPKRAVEYKGSISKKSLGAIKSIEKQIKKSSSPAELSSAKKEIEAMKRLLADMEKDIASREKEYENQNNLKLPTSPAPVIEEFSDNDFNNSSAFIDEKGYIYFVRAGIGGSEFKVYFAKTLADYKNDFRVHGVKSPLLPYRKTRGEAYADLISYARSKKMKPLKEAN
;
A
#
# COMPACT_ATOMS: atom_id res chain seq x y z
N MET A 1 -20.50 36.02 15.76
CA MET A 1 -19.73 35.66 14.56
C MET A 1 -18.27 35.28 14.84
N SER A 2 -17.65 35.68 15.97
CA SER A 2 -16.22 35.39 16.25
C SER A 2 -15.84 33.93 16.55
N ASN A 3 -16.77 33.06 16.96
CA ASN A 3 -16.43 31.70 17.41
C ASN A 3 -16.25 30.70 16.24
N LYS A 4 -16.87 30.96 15.08
CA LYS A 4 -16.70 30.14 13.87
C LYS A 4 -15.37 30.42 13.18
N LEU A 5 -14.93 31.68 13.11
CA LEU A 5 -13.60 32.04 12.58
C LEU A 5 -12.49 31.41 13.43
N ALA A 6 -12.59 31.50 14.76
CA ALA A 6 -11.62 30.89 15.67
C ALA A 6 -11.57 29.36 15.58
N MET A 7 -12.69 28.68 15.32
CA MET A 7 -12.71 27.24 15.03
C MET A 7 -12.08 26.93 13.67
N PHE A 8 -12.31 27.75 12.64
CA PHE A 8 -11.71 27.57 11.32
C PHE A 8 -10.21 27.80 11.35
N ASP A 9 -9.72 28.80 12.08
CA ASP A 9 -8.28 29.04 12.27
C ASP A 9 -7.64 27.95 13.13
N LYS A 10 -8.35 27.43 14.16
CA LYS A 10 -7.92 26.23 14.88
C LYS A 10 -7.84 25.02 13.96
N LEU A 11 -8.86 24.73 13.15
CA LEU A 11 -8.85 23.62 12.20
C LEU A 11 -7.74 23.77 11.15
N LYS A 12 -7.49 25.00 10.67
CA LYS A 12 -6.46 25.31 9.70
C LYS A 12 -5.05 25.14 10.29
N ASN A 13 -4.87 25.47 11.57
CA ASN A 13 -3.63 25.21 12.32
C ASN A 13 -3.48 23.72 12.70
N THR A 14 -4.56 23.03 13.08
CA THR A 14 -4.52 21.59 13.39
C THR A 14 -4.32 20.72 12.14
N MET A 15 -4.73 21.20 10.95
CA MET A 15 -4.39 20.57 9.67
C MET A 15 -2.97 20.92 9.18
N GLN A 16 -2.28 21.87 9.83
CA GLN A 16 -0.92 22.28 9.51
C GLN A 16 0.17 21.54 10.31
N GLU A 17 -0.18 20.79 11.36
CA GLU A 17 0.79 20.07 12.19
C GLU A 17 0.64 18.55 12.04
N VAL A 18 0.84 18.04 10.82
CA VAL A 18 1.53 16.74 10.73
C VAL A 18 3.00 17.13 10.77
N GLU A 19 3.54 17.24 11.98
CA GLU A 19 4.93 17.57 12.21
C GLU A 19 5.78 16.61 11.36
N TRP A 20 6.51 17.17 10.39
CA TRP A 20 7.30 16.37 9.47
C TRP A 20 8.43 15.71 10.26
N HIS A 21 8.43 14.38 10.28
CA HIS A 21 9.51 13.60 10.86
C HIS A 21 10.28 12.94 9.72
N SER A 22 11.56 13.31 9.61
CA SER A 22 12.44 12.68 8.63
C SER A 22 12.65 11.21 8.99
N THR A 23 12.61 10.35 7.98
CA THR A 23 12.97 8.92 8.09
C THR A 23 14.41 8.67 7.64
N PHE A 24 15.15 9.74 7.31
CA PHE A 24 16.54 9.67 6.93
C PHE A 24 17.40 9.33 8.15
N ASP A 25 18.33 8.39 7.98
CA ASP A 25 19.23 7.94 9.06
C ASP A 25 20.39 8.92 9.21
N PHE A 26 20.18 10.03 9.93
CA PHE A 26 21.23 11.03 10.17
C PHE A 26 22.41 10.50 10.97
N GLU A 27 22.21 9.48 11.81
CA GLU A 27 23.21 8.95 12.73
C GLU A 27 24.32 8.20 11.98
N SER A 28 23.96 7.36 10.99
CA SER A 28 24.96 6.62 10.20
C SER A 28 25.84 7.50 9.31
N TYR A 29 25.42 8.73 9.05
CA TYR A 29 26.19 9.73 8.28
C TYR A 29 26.87 10.79 9.16
N GLU A 30 26.87 10.61 10.49
CA GLU A 30 27.53 11.51 11.45
C GLU A 30 27.09 12.98 11.31
N ILE A 31 25.84 13.22 10.92
CA ILE A 31 25.30 14.57 10.72
C ILE A 31 24.98 15.19 12.08
N ASN A 32 25.46 16.40 12.33
CA ASN A 32 25.24 17.10 13.60
C ASN A 32 23.78 17.58 13.77
N ALA A 33 23.42 17.94 14.99
CA ALA A 33 22.05 18.30 15.36
C ALA A 33 21.55 19.60 14.67
N GLU A 34 22.44 20.55 14.38
CA GLU A 34 22.09 21.81 13.72
C GLU A 34 21.75 21.57 12.24
N ASP A 35 22.60 20.83 11.53
CA ASP A 35 22.38 20.44 10.14
C ASP A 35 21.16 19.54 9.98
N LYS A 36 20.95 18.60 10.93
CA LYS A 36 19.74 17.78 10.98
C LYS A 36 18.47 18.63 11.01
N ALA A 37 18.38 19.60 11.93
CA ALA A 37 17.21 20.47 12.06
C ALA A 37 16.97 21.32 10.80
N PHE A 38 18.04 21.78 10.15
CA PHE A 38 17.94 22.49 8.87
C PHE A 38 17.40 21.58 7.75
N ILE A 39 17.92 20.37 7.63
CA ILE A 39 17.52 19.39 6.60
C ILE A 39 16.05 18.99 6.79
N GLU A 40 15.63 18.66 8.01
CA GLU A 40 14.24 18.33 8.34
C GLU A 40 13.27 19.45 7.91
N LYS A 41 13.63 20.72 8.14
CA LYS A 41 12.84 21.87 7.69
C LYS A 41 12.77 22.00 6.17
N LYS A 42 13.83 21.60 5.44
CA LYS A 42 13.82 21.60 3.98
C LYS A 42 12.99 20.45 3.43
N GLU A 43 13.05 19.27 4.03
CA GLU A 43 12.21 18.13 3.67
C GLU A 43 10.72 18.45 3.88
N GLU A 44 10.37 19.10 4.99
CA GLU A 44 9.01 19.58 5.24
C GLU A 44 8.54 20.54 4.13
N LEU A 45 9.37 21.53 3.78
CA LEU A 45 9.08 22.47 2.70
C LEU A 45 8.86 21.75 1.36
N ILE A 46 9.69 20.75 1.06
CA ILE A 46 9.59 19.93 -0.15
C ILE A 46 8.27 19.16 -0.13
N SER A 47 7.94 18.47 0.96
CA SER A 47 6.70 17.71 1.12
C SER A 47 5.45 18.59 0.94
N ASN A 48 5.43 19.74 1.60
CA ASN A 48 4.33 20.70 1.49
C ASN A 48 4.24 21.28 0.07
N SER A 49 5.37 21.51 -0.59
CA SER A 49 5.39 21.94 -1.99
C SER A 49 4.83 20.87 -2.93
N PHE A 50 5.08 19.59 -2.66
CA PHE A 50 4.48 18.49 -3.42
C PHE A 50 2.97 18.37 -3.22
N LYS A 51 2.46 18.55 -1.99
CA LYS A 51 1.00 18.59 -1.71
C LYS A 51 0.33 19.73 -2.48
N ARG A 52 0.96 20.91 -2.48
CA ARG A 52 0.49 22.07 -3.26
C ARG A 52 0.52 21.77 -4.76
N TYR A 53 1.60 21.18 -5.27
CA TYR A 53 1.71 20.78 -6.68
C TYR A 53 0.59 19.82 -7.09
N SER A 54 0.31 18.80 -6.27
CA SER A 54 -0.77 17.84 -6.49
C SER A 54 -2.14 18.51 -6.55
N SER A 55 -2.38 19.47 -5.65
CA SER A 55 -3.60 20.27 -5.67
C SER A 55 -3.71 21.14 -6.92
N SER A 56 -2.65 21.86 -7.29
CA SER A 56 -2.63 22.67 -8.51
C SER A 56 -2.82 21.82 -9.77
N LYS A 57 -2.23 20.62 -9.86
CA LYS A 57 -2.40 19.72 -11.00
C LYS A 57 -3.87 19.29 -11.14
N TYR A 58 -4.52 18.95 -10.03
CA TYR A 58 -5.95 18.64 -10.02
C TYR A 58 -6.81 19.82 -10.50
N ASP A 59 -6.55 21.02 -9.99
CA ASP A 59 -7.31 22.22 -10.38
C ASP A 59 -7.17 22.53 -11.87
N ILE A 60 -5.97 22.38 -12.43
CA ILE A 60 -5.71 22.51 -13.88
C ILE A 60 -6.52 21.47 -14.66
N CYS A 61 -6.47 20.20 -14.25
CA CYS A 61 -7.21 19.12 -14.89
C CYS A 61 -8.73 19.39 -14.90
N MET A 62 -9.28 19.82 -13.76
CA MET A 62 -10.68 20.15 -13.60
C MET A 62 -11.10 21.33 -14.50
N ALA A 63 -10.35 22.43 -14.48
CA ALA A 63 -10.61 23.60 -15.32
C ALA A 63 -10.60 23.25 -16.82
N LEU A 64 -9.66 22.41 -17.26
CA LEU A 64 -9.61 21.92 -18.64
C LEU A 64 -10.89 21.16 -19.02
N VAL A 65 -11.39 20.29 -18.15
CA VAL A 65 -12.63 19.53 -18.39
C VAL A 65 -13.85 20.44 -18.41
N GLU A 66 -13.97 21.36 -17.45
CA GLU A 66 -15.10 22.30 -17.40
C GLU A 66 -15.18 23.17 -18.66
N VAL A 67 -14.05 23.71 -19.10
CA VAL A 67 -13.98 24.52 -20.32
C VAL A 67 -14.24 23.66 -21.57
N LYS A 68 -13.72 22.43 -21.63
CA LYS A 68 -14.02 21.49 -22.72
C LYS A 68 -15.53 21.26 -22.86
N MET A 69 -16.23 21.07 -21.75
CA MET A 69 -17.69 20.87 -21.74
C MET A 69 -18.45 22.13 -22.18
N LYS A 70 -18.01 23.32 -21.76
CA LYS A 70 -18.63 24.58 -22.20
C LYS A 70 -18.41 24.87 -23.68
N LEU A 71 -17.22 24.57 -24.19
CA LEU A 71 -16.86 24.81 -25.61
C LEU A 71 -17.32 23.70 -26.55
N GLN A 72 -17.92 22.62 -26.05
CA GLN A 72 -18.42 21.51 -26.89
C GLN A 72 -19.49 21.98 -27.90
N LYS A 73 -20.27 23.01 -27.57
CA LYS A 73 -21.30 23.61 -28.44
C LYS A 73 -20.79 24.79 -29.28
N ALA A 74 -19.53 25.17 -29.10
CA ALA A 74 -18.92 26.28 -29.83
C ALA A 74 -18.45 25.80 -31.22
N LYS A 75 -17.81 26.71 -31.98
CA LYS A 75 -17.19 26.37 -33.26
C LYS A 75 -16.18 25.24 -33.07
N GLU A 76 -16.16 24.30 -34.02
CA GLU A 76 -15.17 23.22 -34.01
C GLU A 76 -13.74 23.78 -33.91
N GLY A 77 -12.92 23.15 -33.06
CA GLY A 77 -11.57 23.60 -32.76
C GLY A 77 -11.46 24.72 -31.72
N SER A 78 -12.56 25.31 -31.22
CA SER A 78 -12.51 26.37 -30.20
C SER A 78 -11.76 25.96 -28.93
N PHE A 79 -11.95 24.73 -28.45
CA PHE A 79 -11.20 24.22 -27.29
C PHE A 79 -9.70 24.13 -27.55
N MET A 80 -9.30 23.69 -28.74
CA MET A 80 -7.90 23.62 -29.16
C MET A 80 -7.26 25.00 -29.23
N ALA A 81 -7.93 25.94 -29.87
CA ALA A 81 -7.47 27.33 -29.93
C ALA A 81 -7.28 27.93 -28.52
N TRP A 82 -8.23 27.71 -27.62
CA TRP A 82 -8.18 28.24 -26.25
C TRP A 82 -7.01 27.66 -25.44
N TYR A 83 -6.85 26.33 -25.39
CA TYR A 83 -5.74 25.77 -24.61
C TYR A 83 -4.37 26.10 -25.23
N SER A 84 -4.30 26.24 -26.55
CA SER A 84 -3.04 26.58 -27.24
C SER A 84 -2.62 28.01 -26.93
N HIS A 85 -3.58 28.94 -26.79
CA HIS A 85 -3.33 30.30 -26.32
C HIS A 85 -2.74 30.35 -24.90
N LEU A 86 -3.10 29.39 -24.04
CA LEU A 86 -2.52 29.24 -22.69
C LEU A 86 -1.15 28.55 -22.70
N GLY A 87 -0.62 28.18 -23.86
CA GLY A 87 0.67 27.51 -24.01
C GLY A 87 0.64 25.99 -23.86
N PHE A 88 -0.54 25.36 -23.80
CA PHE A 88 -0.63 23.91 -23.75
C PHE A 88 -0.51 23.29 -25.14
N THR A 89 0.17 22.14 -25.21
CA THR A 89 0.17 21.26 -26.39
C THR A 89 -1.01 20.29 -26.35
N LYS A 90 -1.42 19.78 -27.52
CA LYS A 90 -2.45 18.75 -27.63
C LYS A 90 -2.12 17.52 -26.77
N ASP A 91 -0.88 17.07 -26.78
CA ASP A 91 -0.44 15.89 -26.01
C ASP A 91 -0.56 16.14 -24.52
N LYS A 92 -0.16 17.33 -24.05
CA LYS A 92 -0.26 17.65 -22.62
C LYS A 92 -1.72 17.78 -22.16
N VAL A 93 -2.58 18.39 -22.98
CA VAL A 93 -4.02 18.44 -22.66
C VAL A 93 -4.61 17.03 -22.65
N SER A 94 -4.25 16.17 -23.61
CA SER A 94 -4.72 14.79 -23.61
C SER A 94 -4.28 14.01 -22.36
N GLU A 95 -3.04 14.21 -21.91
CA GLU A 95 -2.52 13.62 -20.66
C GLU A 95 -3.29 14.13 -19.44
N LEU A 96 -3.52 15.44 -19.32
CA LEU A 96 -4.21 16.06 -18.19
C LEU A 96 -5.69 15.66 -18.12
N LEU A 97 -6.36 15.56 -19.27
CA LEU A 97 -7.74 15.09 -19.34
C LEU A 97 -7.86 13.63 -18.88
N LYS A 98 -6.96 12.74 -19.34
CA LYS A 98 -6.90 11.35 -18.87
C LYS A 98 -6.56 11.25 -17.38
N THR A 99 -5.67 12.11 -16.90
CA THR A 99 -5.37 12.19 -15.46
C THR A 99 -6.64 12.54 -14.67
N TYR A 100 -7.50 13.42 -15.20
CA TYR A 100 -8.77 13.75 -14.56
C TYR A 100 -9.74 12.57 -14.48
N GLU A 101 -9.77 11.70 -15.49
CA GLU A 101 -10.57 10.47 -15.46
C GLU A 101 -10.20 9.61 -14.25
N LEU A 102 -8.90 9.48 -13.95
CA LEU A 102 -8.43 8.77 -12.76
C LEU A 102 -8.84 9.47 -11.45
N TYR A 103 -8.82 10.81 -11.39
CA TYR A 103 -9.29 11.54 -10.20
C TYR A 103 -10.77 11.31 -9.91
N ILE A 104 -11.60 11.18 -10.95
CA ILE A 104 -13.02 10.85 -10.77
C ILE A 104 -13.18 9.44 -10.22
N GLN A 105 -12.39 8.49 -10.72
CA GLN A 105 -12.44 7.08 -10.30
C GLN A 105 -11.95 6.88 -8.86
N ALA A 106 -10.86 7.57 -8.47
CA ALA A 106 -10.26 7.45 -7.14
C ALA A 106 -10.00 8.82 -6.50
N PRO A 107 -11.04 9.55 -6.03
CA PRO A 107 -10.88 10.89 -5.47
C PRO A 107 -9.98 10.94 -4.23
N HIS A 108 -9.96 9.85 -3.46
CA HIS A 108 -9.15 9.70 -2.26
C HIS A 108 -7.64 9.50 -2.56
N MET A 109 -7.27 9.23 -3.81
CA MET A 109 -5.89 8.97 -4.25
C MET A 109 -5.24 10.18 -4.94
N LYS A 110 -5.68 11.41 -4.63
CA LYS A 110 -5.26 12.64 -5.32
C LYS A 110 -3.74 12.81 -5.42
N ASP A 111 -3.02 12.65 -4.31
CA ASP A 111 -1.55 12.82 -4.29
C ASP A 111 -0.84 11.72 -5.09
N TYR A 112 -1.36 10.50 -5.03
CA TYR A 112 -0.86 9.37 -5.80
C TYR A 112 -1.01 9.62 -7.32
N ILE A 113 -2.22 9.94 -7.78
CA ILE A 113 -2.52 10.20 -9.19
C ILE A 113 -1.71 11.39 -9.70
N SER A 114 -1.55 12.43 -8.86
CA SER A 114 -0.72 13.59 -9.20
C SER A 114 0.73 13.22 -9.48
N SER A 115 1.25 12.20 -8.79
CA SER A 115 2.61 11.71 -8.95
C SER A 115 2.84 10.77 -10.13
N LEU A 116 1.79 10.30 -10.80
CA LEU A 116 1.91 9.40 -11.95
C LEU A 116 2.56 10.09 -13.15
N SER A 117 3.40 9.33 -13.86
CA SER A 117 3.95 9.76 -15.16
C SER A 117 2.86 9.76 -16.24
N GLY A 118 3.04 10.56 -17.29
CA GLY A 118 2.12 10.55 -18.42
C GLY A 118 2.04 9.19 -19.14
N VAL A 119 3.06 8.35 -19.03
CA VAL A 119 3.03 6.97 -19.54
C VAL A 119 2.12 6.10 -18.68
N ALA A 120 2.28 6.15 -17.36
CA ALA A 120 1.45 5.42 -16.40
C ALA A 120 -0.03 5.78 -16.55
N VAL A 121 -0.33 7.09 -16.65
CA VAL A 121 -1.71 7.55 -16.90
C VAL A 121 -2.27 6.94 -18.19
N ARG A 122 -1.50 6.94 -19.28
CA ARG A 122 -1.96 6.37 -20.57
C ARG A 122 -2.21 4.87 -20.50
N LEU A 123 -1.42 4.12 -19.73
CA LEU A 123 -1.60 2.69 -19.52
C LEU A 123 -2.89 2.42 -18.74
N LEU A 124 -3.08 3.11 -17.61
CA LEU A 124 -4.25 2.94 -16.73
C LEU A 124 -5.56 3.38 -17.40
N THR A 125 -5.51 4.41 -18.26
CA THR A 125 -6.68 4.88 -19.02
C THR A 125 -6.73 4.29 -20.44
N HIS A 126 -6.08 3.16 -20.69
CA HIS A 126 -6.15 2.53 -22.01
C HIS A 126 -7.55 1.95 -22.21
N LYS A 127 -8.07 2.02 -23.44
CA LYS A 127 -9.44 1.57 -23.78
C LYS A 127 -9.71 0.09 -23.47
N ASP A 128 -8.65 -0.73 -23.44
CA ASP A 128 -8.72 -2.17 -23.19
C ASP A 128 -8.54 -2.51 -21.70
N VAL A 129 -8.29 -1.51 -20.86
CA VAL A 129 -8.15 -1.66 -19.40
C VAL A 129 -9.48 -1.30 -18.76
N ASP A 130 -10.04 -2.25 -18.04
CA ASP A 130 -11.27 -2.03 -17.28
C ASP A 130 -11.03 -1.00 -16.15
N PRO A 131 -11.95 -0.04 -15.92
CA PRO A 131 -11.79 0.95 -14.86
C PRO A 131 -11.60 0.36 -13.45
N GLN A 132 -12.20 -0.79 -13.15
CA GLN A 132 -12.02 -1.45 -11.86
C GLN A 132 -10.60 -2.05 -11.76
N LEU A 133 -10.08 -2.64 -12.83
CA LEU A 133 -8.70 -3.11 -12.88
C LEU A 133 -7.71 -1.95 -12.68
N ALA A 134 -7.96 -0.80 -13.31
CA ALA A 134 -7.13 0.38 -13.11
C ALA A 134 -7.15 0.86 -11.65
N LEU A 135 -8.33 0.87 -11.01
CA LEU A 135 -8.46 1.20 -9.59
C LEU A 135 -7.68 0.23 -8.70
N ASP A 136 -7.83 -1.08 -8.91
CA ASP A 136 -7.14 -2.11 -8.13
C ASP A 136 -5.60 -1.99 -8.25
N ILE A 137 -5.09 -1.63 -9.43
CA ILE A 137 -3.66 -1.38 -9.65
C ILE A 137 -3.20 -0.11 -8.92
N MET A 138 -4.02 0.96 -8.95
CA MET A 138 -3.71 2.19 -8.23
C MET A 138 -3.70 1.97 -6.71
N GLU A 139 -4.66 1.23 -6.16
CA GLU A 139 -4.75 0.93 -4.73
C GLU A 139 -3.56 0.12 -4.21
N LYS A 140 -2.92 -0.68 -5.08
CA LYS A 140 -1.63 -1.35 -4.77
C LYS A 140 -0.44 -0.38 -4.67
N GLY A 141 -0.61 0.90 -5.01
CA GLY A 141 0.42 1.93 -4.88
C GLY A 141 1.53 1.86 -5.94
N VAL A 142 1.32 1.13 -7.04
CA VAL A 142 2.34 0.87 -8.08
C VAL A 142 2.45 2.03 -9.06
N LYS A 143 3.52 2.82 -8.96
CA LYS A 143 3.73 4.01 -9.80
C LYS A 143 4.61 3.77 -11.02
N ASN A 144 5.42 2.71 -11.00
CA ASN A 144 6.34 2.36 -12.09
C ASN A 144 5.54 1.87 -13.31
N MET A 145 5.98 2.26 -14.52
CA MET A 145 5.23 1.95 -15.73
C MET A 145 5.34 0.49 -16.18
N GLU A 146 6.50 -0.14 -15.98
CA GLU A 146 6.75 -1.56 -16.26
C GLU A 146 5.88 -2.44 -15.36
N ASP A 147 5.84 -2.15 -14.05
CA ASP A 147 5.01 -2.88 -13.09
C ASP A 147 3.51 -2.71 -13.39
N ILE A 148 3.07 -1.47 -13.68
CA ILE A 148 1.67 -1.21 -14.10
C ILE A 148 1.35 -2.01 -15.35
N ARG A 149 2.27 -2.03 -16.32
CA ARG A 149 2.08 -2.76 -17.58
C ARG A 149 2.00 -4.26 -17.34
N GLU A 150 2.88 -4.82 -16.53
CA GLU A 150 2.87 -6.25 -16.20
C GLU A 150 1.58 -6.64 -15.48
N LEU A 151 1.13 -5.85 -14.51
CA LEU A 151 -0.14 -6.09 -13.83
C LEU A 151 -1.35 -6.05 -14.78
N ILE A 152 -1.34 -5.12 -15.73
CA ILE A 152 -2.36 -5.06 -16.79
C ILE A 152 -2.27 -6.31 -17.68
N GLU A 153 -1.08 -6.68 -18.14
CA GLU A 153 -0.88 -7.85 -19.02
C GLU A 153 -1.28 -9.16 -18.31
N LEU A 154 -0.96 -9.31 -17.03
CA LEU A 154 -1.36 -10.45 -16.20
C LEU A 154 -2.88 -10.53 -16.04
N ALA A 155 -3.55 -9.40 -15.81
CA ALA A 155 -4.99 -9.35 -15.60
C ALA A 155 -5.80 -9.48 -16.90
N LEU A 156 -5.28 -9.00 -18.02
CA LEU A 156 -5.91 -9.09 -19.34
C LEU A 156 -5.60 -10.40 -20.07
N SER A 157 -4.69 -11.23 -19.54
CA SER A 157 -4.40 -12.53 -20.11
C SER A 157 -5.63 -13.45 -19.99
N PRO A 158 -6.20 -13.94 -21.10
CA PRO A 158 -7.35 -14.84 -21.03
C PRO A 158 -6.94 -16.10 -20.27
N ALA A 159 -7.71 -16.45 -19.26
CA ALA A 159 -7.56 -17.70 -18.54
C ALA A 159 -7.89 -18.87 -19.50
N GLU A 160 -6.92 -19.35 -20.28
CA GLU A 160 -6.87 -20.69 -20.88
C GLU A 160 -5.46 -21.03 -21.45
N PRO A 161 -5.14 -22.32 -21.67
CA PRO A 161 -3.91 -22.96 -21.23
C PRO A 161 -2.66 -22.51 -21.97
N LYS A 162 -1.57 -22.35 -21.20
CA LYS A 162 -0.15 -22.26 -21.62
C LYS A 162 0.08 -22.46 -23.11
N ARG A 163 0.00 -21.39 -23.90
CA ARG A 163 0.66 -21.34 -25.19
C ARG A 163 2.08 -20.84 -24.95
N ALA A 164 3.03 -21.64 -25.45
CA ALA A 164 4.46 -21.43 -25.28
C ALA A 164 4.82 -19.98 -25.64
N VAL A 165 5.33 -19.26 -24.64
CA VAL A 165 6.08 -18.03 -24.87
C VAL A 165 7.30 -18.43 -25.70
N GLU A 166 7.38 -17.97 -26.95
CA GLU A 166 8.57 -18.16 -27.77
C GLU A 166 9.73 -17.37 -27.15
N TYR A 167 10.57 -18.08 -26.41
CA TYR A 167 11.81 -17.59 -25.83
C TYR A 167 12.83 -17.33 -26.95
N LYS A 168 13.19 -16.07 -27.19
CA LYS A 168 14.18 -15.65 -28.22
C LYS A 168 15.65 -15.89 -27.83
N GLY A 169 15.93 -16.48 -26.67
CA GLY A 169 17.28 -16.86 -26.23
C GLY A 169 17.61 -18.33 -26.53
N SER A 170 18.88 -18.72 -26.37
CA SER A 170 19.25 -20.14 -26.43
C SER A 170 19.15 -20.78 -25.05
N ILE A 171 18.24 -21.75 -24.88
CA ILE A 171 18.24 -22.62 -23.70
C ILE A 171 19.53 -23.44 -23.70
N SER A 172 20.20 -23.55 -22.55
CA SER A 172 21.46 -24.30 -22.45
C SER A 172 21.27 -25.77 -22.88
N LYS A 173 22.29 -26.34 -23.55
CA LYS A 173 22.27 -27.75 -23.98
C LYS A 173 22.02 -28.73 -22.82
N LYS A 174 22.49 -28.40 -21.60
CA LYS A 174 22.28 -29.22 -20.40
C LYS A 174 20.81 -29.23 -19.97
N SER A 175 20.18 -28.06 -19.95
CA SER A 175 18.76 -27.91 -19.60
C SER A 175 17.85 -28.63 -20.61
N LEU A 176 18.14 -28.49 -21.90
CA LEU A 176 17.43 -29.24 -22.96
C LEU A 176 17.63 -30.76 -22.82
N GLY A 177 18.80 -31.21 -22.39
CA GLY A 177 19.08 -32.62 -22.13
C GLY A 177 18.21 -33.17 -20.99
N ALA A 178 18.06 -32.42 -19.90
CA ALA A 178 17.20 -32.81 -18.77
C ALA A 178 15.73 -32.90 -19.19
N ILE A 179 15.23 -31.90 -19.93
CA ILE A 179 13.85 -31.89 -20.44
C ILE A 179 13.59 -33.08 -21.36
N LYS A 180 14.51 -33.36 -22.31
CA LYS A 180 14.39 -34.52 -23.22
C LYS A 180 14.44 -35.86 -22.48
N SER A 181 15.15 -35.93 -21.35
CA SER A 181 15.19 -37.13 -20.51
C SER A 181 13.81 -37.41 -19.91
N ILE A 182 13.17 -36.39 -19.34
CA ILE A 182 11.82 -36.48 -18.77
C ILE A 182 10.79 -36.80 -19.87
N GLU A 183 10.89 -36.16 -21.04
CA GLU A 183 10.03 -36.50 -22.19
C GLU A 183 10.16 -37.97 -22.60
N LYS A 184 11.38 -38.51 -22.58
CA LYS A 184 11.65 -39.91 -22.92
C LYS A 184 11.13 -40.86 -21.85
N GLN A 185 11.20 -40.49 -20.58
CA GLN A 185 10.60 -41.24 -19.47
C GLN A 185 9.08 -41.28 -19.59
N ILE A 186 8.44 -40.15 -19.89
CA ILE A 186 6.98 -40.09 -20.11
C ILE A 186 6.58 -40.99 -21.29
N LYS A 187 7.31 -40.92 -22.42
CA LYS A 187 7.02 -41.73 -23.63
C LYS A 187 7.24 -43.23 -23.45
N LYS A 188 8.12 -43.65 -22.52
CA LYS A 188 8.44 -45.05 -22.26
C LYS A 188 7.73 -45.63 -21.03
N SER A 189 7.11 -44.79 -20.22
CA SER A 189 6.44 -45.22 -19.01
C SER A 189 5.30 -46.18 -19.34
N SER A 190 5.30 -47.33 -18.67
CA SER A 190 4.29 -48.38 -18.85
C SER A 190 3.40 -48.53 -17.63
N SER A 191 3.65 -47.74 -16.57
CA SER A 191 2.91 -47.79 -15.32
C SER A 191 2.51 -46.41 -14.79
N PRO A 192 1.36 -46.30 -14.08
CA PRO A 192 0.94 -45.07 -13.41
C PRO A 192 1.93 -44.55 -12.36
N ALA A 193 2.73 -45.42 -11.76
CA ALA A 193 3.73 -45.06 -10.75
C ALA A 193 4.92 -44.29 -11.36
N GLU A 194 5.39 -44.70 -12.54
CA GLU A 194 6.46 -44.01 -13.28
C GLU A 194 6.01 -42.62 -13.75
N LEU A 195 4.76 -42.49 -14.20
CA LEU A 195 4.16 -41.19 -14.53
C LEU A 195 4.02 -40.29 -13.31
N SER A 196 3.68 -40.84 -12.15
CA SER A 196 3.63 -40.09 -10.89
C SER A 196 5.01 -39.56 -10.48
N SER A 197 6.07 -40.36 -10.68
CA SER A 197 7.45 -39.94 -10.40
C SER A 197 7.88 -38.79 -11.31
N ALA A 198 7.67 -38.91 -12.62
CA ALA A 198 7.96 -37.83 -13.58
C ALA A 198 7.17 -36.55 -13.26
N LYS A 199 5.90 -36.68 -12.82
CA LYS A 199 5.08 -35.55 -12.40
C LYS A 199 5.65 -34.84 -11.15
N LYS A 200 6.14 -35.58 -10.16
CA LYS A 200 6.77 -35.01 -8.97
C LYS A 200 8.08 -34.29 -9.30
N GLU A 201 8.88 -34.87 -10.20
CA GLU A 201 10.12 -34.25 -10.66
C GLU A 201 9.87 -32.92 -11.39
N ILE A 202 8.86 -32.88 -12.27
CA ILE A 202 8.43 -31.64 -12.93
C ILE A 202 7.96 -30.58 -11.92
N GLU A 203 7.18 -30.96 -10.90
CA GLU A 203 6.75 -30.00 -9.88
C GLU A 203 7.89 -29.48 -9.01
N ALA A 204 8.88 -30.33 -8.70
CA ALA A 204 10.09 -29.88 -8.00
C ALA A 204 10.88 -28.87 -8.84
N MET A 205 11.05 -29.13 -10.14
CA MET A 205 11.73 -28.20 -11.05
C MET A 205 10.99 -26.86 -11.15
N LYS A 206 9.65 -26.86 -11.20
CA LYS A 206 8.86 -25.62 -11.21
C LYS A 206 9.07 -24.79 -9.95
N ARG A 207 9.09 -25.42 -8.77
CA ARG A 207 9.33 -24.71 -7.50
C ARG A 207 10.71 -24.07 -7.47
N LEU A 208 11.75 -24.81 -7.85
CA LEU A 208 13.11 -24.28 -7.89
C LEU A 208 13.26 -23.11 -8.86
N LEU A 209 12.61 -23.19 -10.03
CA LEU A 209 12.61 -22.08 -10.99
C LEU A 209 11.86 -20.85 -10.45
N ALA A 210 10.73 -21.04 -9.76
CA ALA A 210 9.99 -19.94 -9.14
C ALA A 210 10.77 -19.26 -8.00
N ASP A 211 11.50 -20.04 -7.20
CA ASP A 211 12.39 -19.48 -6.17
C ASP A 211 13.53 -18.65 -6.80
N MET A 212 14.11 -19.13 -7.92
CA MET A 212 15.12 -18.39 -8.68
C MET A 212 14.55 -17.10 -9.31
N GLU A 213 13.31 -17.11 -9.80
CA GLU A 213 12.62 -15.91 -10.30
C GLU A 213 12.45 -14.86 -9.19
N LYS A 214 12.13 -15.30 -7.98
CA LYS A 214 12.03 -14.42 -6.80
C LYS A 214 13.38 -13.81 -6.41
N ASP A 215 14.47 -14.58 -6.52
CA ASP A 215 15.83 -14.08 -6.29
C ASP A 215 16.26 -13.06 -7.36
N ILE A 216 15.87 -13.28 -8.62
CA ILE A 216 16.10 -12.32 -9.72
C ILE A 216 15.36 -11.01 -9.43
N ALA A 217 14.06 -11.07 -9.12
CA ALA A 217 13.27 -9.88 -8.78
C ALA A 217 13.84 -9.12 -7.57
N SER A 218 14.38 -9.85 -6.58
CA SER A 218 15.03 -9.24 -5.42
C SER A 218 16.32 -8.49 -5.80
N ARG A 219 17.13 -9.05 -6.71
CA ARG A 219 18.33 -8.38 -7.24
C ARG A 219 18.00 -7.21 -8.17
N GLU A 220 16.99 -7.33 -9.03
CA GLU A 220 16.53 -6.23 -9.88
C GLU A 220 16.10 -5.03 -9.04
N LYS A 221 15.37 -5.29 -7.94
CA LYS A 221 15.02 -4.28 -6.94
C LYS A 221 16.23 -3.63 -6.26
N GLU A 222 17.32 -4.36 -6.03
CA GLU A 222 18.59 -3.81 -5.51
C GLU A 222 19.27 -2.88 -6.53
N TYR A 223 19.20 -3.19 -7.83
CA TYR A 223 19.76 -2.35 -8.90
C TYR A 223 18.88 -1.12 -9.23
N GLU A 224 17.56 -1.26 -9.17
CA GLU A 224 16.60 -0.17 -9.42
C GLU A 224 16.63 0.95 -8.35
N ASN A 225 17.07 0.61 -7.14
CA ASN A 225 17.23 1.58 -6.06
C ASN A 225 18.41 2.54 -6.25
N GLN A 226 19.26 2.33 -7.27
CA GLN A 226 20.44 3.17 -7.48
C GLN A 226 20.15 4.48 -8.25
N ASN A 227 19.05 4.58 -9.01
CA ASN A 227 18.87 5.72 -9.96
C ASN A 227 17.46 6.34 -10.06
N ASN A 228 16.48 5.94 -9.24
CA ASN A 228 15.12 6.50 -9.30
C ASN A 228 14.85 7.60 -8.26
N LEU A 229 14.18 8.69 -8.67
CA LEU A 229 13.71 9.76 -7.77
C LEU A 229 12.55 9.25 -6.90
N LYS A 230 12.83 8.96 -5.63
CA LYS A 230 11.82 8.62 -4.62
C LYS A 230 11.22 9.91 -4.05
N LEU A 231 9.90 10.01 -4.05
CA LEU A 231 9.20 11.14 -3.45
C LEU A 231 9.20 11.00 -1.92
N PRO A 232 9.53 12.06 -1.16
CA PRO A 232 9.26 12.10 0.27
C PRO A 232 7.75 12.15 0.49
N THR A 233 7.15 11.01 0.84
CA THR A 233 5.82 11.01 1.43
C THR A 233 5.93 11.60 2.83
N SER A 234 5.06 12.58 3.16
CA SER A 234 4.74 12.90 4.56
C SER A 234 4.60 11.58 5.29
N PRO A 235 5.18 11.38 6.50
CA PRO A 235 4.91 10.17 7.25
C PRO A 235 3.39 10.09 7.33
N ALA A 236 2.80 9.18 6.55
CA ALA A 236 1.46 8.75 6.81
C ALA A 236 1.52 8.26 8.26
N PRO A 237 0.51 8.51 9.10
CA PRO A 237 0.41 7.77 10.33
C PRO A 237 0.60 6.31 9.92
N VAL A 238 1.67 5.68 10.39
CA VAL A 238 1.95 4.30 10.08
C VAL A 238 0.72 3.57 10.62
N ILE A 239 -0.20 3.23 9.71
CA ILE A 239 -1.13 2.17 9.98
C ILE A 239 -0.22 0.97 9.89
N GLU A 240 0.39 0.63 11.03
CA GLU A 240 0.94 -0.71 11.19
C GLU A 240 -0.23 -1.63 10.88
N GLU A 241 -0.24 -2.21 9.68
CA GLU A 241 -1.13 -3.31 9.37
C GLU A 241 -0.68 -4.44 10.27
N PHE A 242 -1.36 -4.57 11.40
CA PHE A 242 -1.17 -5.69 12.31
C PHE A 242 -1.66 -6.93 11.59
N SER A 243 -0.75 -7.85 11.33
CA SER A 243 -1.08 -9.17 10.81
C SER A 243 -1.91 -9.93 11.84
N ASP A 244 -2.64 -10.97 11.41
CA ASP A 244 -3.33 -11.86 12.34
C ASP A 244 -2.36 -12.53 13.35
N ASN A 245 -1.08 -12.65 13.00
CA ASN A 245 -0.05 -13.11 13.92
C ASN A 245 0.22 -12.11 15.06
N ASP A 246 0.17 -10.81 14.77
CA ASP A 246 0.37 -9.77 15.79
C ASP A 246 -0.76 -9.77 16.82
N PHE A 247 -2.01 -9.98 16.39
CA PHE A 247 -3.15 -10.12 17.30
C PHE A 247 -3.02 -11.33 18.22
N ASN A 248 -2.56 -12.47 17.69
CA ASN A 248 -2.45 -13.70 18.46
C ASN A 248 -1.29 -13.64 19.46
N ASN A 249 -0.22 -12.91 19.15
CA ASN A 249 0.98 -12.80 19.99
C ASN A 249 0.91 -11.67 21.04
N SER A 250 -0.14 -10.83 21.03
CA SER A 250 -0.05 -9.53 21.71
C SER A 250 -0.26 -9.43 23.22
N SER A 251 -0.90 -10.30 23.99
CA SER A 251 -1.19 -10.08 25.44
C SER A 251 -2.07 -8.86 25.86
N ALA A 252 -2.00 -7.71 25.20
CA ALA A 252 -2.77 -6.49 25.45
C ALA A 252 -3.08 -5.70 24.16
N PHE A 253 -4.14 -4.90 24.16
CA PHE A 253 -4.61 -4.14 22.99
C PHE A 253 -4.93 -2.70 23.36
N ILE A 254 -4.72 -1.75 22.45
CA ILE A 254 -4.99 -0.33 22.64
C ILE A 254 -6.13 0.15 21.74
N ASP A 255 -7.07 0.92 22.30
CA ASP A 255 -8.16 1.54 21.53
C ASP A 255 -7.79 2.94 21.00
N GLU A 256 -8.68 3.52 20.20
CA GLU A 256 -8.50 4.86 19.62
C GLU A 256 -8.35 5.99 20.67
N LYS A 257 -8.77 5.75 21.92
CA LYS A 257 -8.63 6.70 23.03
C LYS A 257 -7.34 6.50 23.81
N GLY A 258 -6.52 5.52 23.42
CA GLY A 258 -5.29 5.15 24.11
C GLY A 258 -5.50 4.25 25.32
N TYR A 259 -6.69 3.66 25.51
CA TYR A 259 -6.94 2.75 26.63
C TYR A 259 -6.42 1.36 26.31
N ILE A 260 -5.74 0.75 27.28
CA ILE A 260 -5.06 -0.52 27.12
C ILE A 260 -5.89 -1.61 27.79
N TYR A 261 -6.29 -2.62 27.04
CA TYR A 261 -7.11 -3.75 27.46
C TYR A 261 -6.26 -5.02 27.57
N PHE A 262 -6.37 -5.74 28.67
CA PHE A 262 -5.55 -6.91 28.96
C PHE A 262 -6.29 -7.88 29.89
N VAL A 263 -5.86 -9.15 29.90
CA VAL A 263 -6.46 -10.18 30.77
C VAL A 263 -5.72 -10.25 32.09
N ARG A 264 -6.48 -10.23 33.19
CA ARG A 264 -5.98 -10.39 34.56
C ARG A 264 -6.88 -11.33 35.35
N ALA A 265 -6.32 -11.98 36.37
CA ALA A 265 -7.10 -12.66 37.39
C ALA A 265 -7.94 -11.65 38.20
N GLY A 266 -9.20 -11.99 38.44
CA GLY A 266 -10.10 -11.25 39.32
C GLY A 266 -9.69 -11.36 40.79
N ILE A 267 -10.38 -10.59 41.64
CA ILE A 267 -10.20 -10.64 43.09
C ILE A 267 -10.54 -12.06 43.57
N GLY A 268 -9.56 -12.80 44.07
CA GLY A 268 -9.69 -14.21 44.47
C GLY A 268 -8.92 -15.21 43.60
N GLY A 269 -8.35 -14.79 42.48
CA GLY A 269 -7.36 -15.56 41.70
C GLY A 269 -7.89 -16.77 40.90
N SER A 270 -9.15 -17.16 41.09
CA SER A 270 -9.76 -18.34 40.46
C SER A 270 -10.40 -18.08 39.09
N GLU A 271 -10.66 -16.82 38.76
CA GLU A 271 -11.34 -16.43 37.52
C GLU A 271 -10.58 -15.30 36.83
N PHE A 272 -10.65 -15.25 35.50
CA PHE A 272 -9.97 -14.29 34.66
C PHE A 272 -10.97 -13.38 33.96
N LYS A 273 -10.59 -12.11 33.80
CA LYS A 273 -11.42 -11.11 33.12
C LYS A 273 -10.55 -10.09 32.40
N VAL A 274 -11.15 -9.41 31.43
CA VAL A 274 -10.54 -8.25 30.77
C VAL A 274 -10.64 -7.01 31.66
N TYR A 275 -9.49 -6.37 31.87
CA TYR A 275 -9.34 -5.07 32.50
C TYR A 275 -8.88 -4.05 31.47
N PHE A 276 -9.05 -2.77 31.80
CA PHE A 276 -8.45 -1.70 31.03
C PHE A 276 -7.72 -0.69 31.93
N ALA A 277 -6.65 -0.11 31.40
CA ALA A 277 -5.91 1.02 31.94
C ALA A 277 -6.04 2.22 31.00
N LYS A 278 -6.04 3.44 31.54
CA LYS A 278 -6.18 4.65 30.71
C LYS A 278 -4.86 5.14 30.12
N THR A 279 -3.73 4.72 30.69
CA THR A 279 -2.39 5.13 30.27
C THR A 279 -1.45 3.92 30.26
N LEU A 280 -0.35 4.02 29.50
CA LEU A 280 0.70 3.00 29.49
C LEU A 280 1.38 2.85 30.86
N ALA A 281 1.53 3.96 31.60
CA ALA A 281 2.08 3.93 32.95
C ALA A 281 1.17 3.18 33.93
N ASP A 282 -0.14 3.38 33.85
CA ASP A 282 -1.13 2.65 34.67
C ASP A 282 -1.12 1.14 34.35
N TYR A 283 -1.01 0.78 33.07
CA TYR A 283 -0.87 -0.62 32.65
C TYR A 283 0.42 -1.26 33.18
N LYS A 284 1.59 -0.63 32.95
CA LYS A 284 2.89 -1.17 33.37
C LYS A 284 3.02 -1.33 34.87
N ASN A 285 2.40 -0.44 35.65
CA ASN A 285 2.46 -0.46 37.12
C ASN A 285 1.25 -1.14 37.78
N ASP A 286 0.35 -1.75 36.99
CA ASP A 286 -0.92 -2.33 37.46
C ASP A 286 -1.74 -1.38 38.36
N PHE A 287 -1.67 -0.08 38.06
CA PHE A 287 -2.23 1.01 38.85
C PHE A 287 -3.47 1.58 38.17
N ARG A 288 -4.53 1.90 38.94
CA ARG A 288 -5.80 2.46 38.41
C ARG A 288 -6.40 1.65 37.24
N VAL A 289 -6.33 0.33 37.35
CA VAL A 289 -6.92 -0.59 36.37
C VAL A 289 -8.38 -0.88 36.72
N HIS A 290 -9.23 -1.00 35.70
CA HIS A 290 -10.67 -1.17 35.87
C HIS A 290 -11.17 -2.39 35.11
N GLY A 291 -11.98 -3.24 35.75
CA GLY A 291 -12.62 -4.37 35.07
C GLY A 291 -13.61 -3.88 34.01
N VAL A 292 -13.55 -4.43 32.80
CA VAL A 292 -14.43 -4.01 31.71
C VAL A 292 -15.87 -4.44 32.02
N LYS A 293 -16.80 -3.49 31.93
CA LYS A 293 -18.24 -3.73 32.13
C LYS A 293 -18.91 -3.96 30.77
N SER A 294 -18.63 -5.11 30.16
CA SER A 294 -19.25 -5.54 28.90
C SER A 294 -19.77 -6.97 29.04
N PRO A 295 -20.99 -7.28 28.57
CA PRO A 295 -21.50 -8.64 28.56
C PRO A 295 -20.69 -9.56 27.61
N LEU A 296 -19.95 -8.98 26.66
CA LEU A 296 -19.06 -9.70 25.75
C LEU A 296 -17.73 -10.11 26.40
N LEU A 297 -17.43 -9.59 27.59
CA LEU A 297 -16.18 -9.84 28.32
C LEU A 297 -16.49 -10.32 29.75
N PRO A 298 -17.13 -11.50 29.90
CA PRO A 298 -17.47 -12.06 31.20
C PRO A 298 -16.22 -12.55 31.95
N TYR A 299 -16.43 -12.96 33.21
CA TYR A 299 -15.41 -13.77 33.90
C TYR A 299 -15.32 -15.15 33.25
N ARG A 300 -14.10 -15.68 33.14
CA ARG A 300 -13.79 -17.00 32.59
C ARG A 300 -12.96 -17.81 33.57
N LYS A 301 -13.03 -19.14 33.45
CA LYS A 301 -12.29 -20.05 34.33
C LYS A 301 -10.81 -20.12 33.95
N THR A 302 -10.48 -19.87 32.68
CA THR A 302 -9.10 -19.89 32.19
C THR A 302 -8.69 -18.56 31.60
N ARG A 303 -7.40 -18.24 31.70
CA ARG A 303 -6.81 -17.05 31.05
C ARG A 303 -6.98 -17.09 29.54
N GLY A 304 -6.88 -18.27 28.92
CA GLY A 304 -7.02 -18.46 27.48
C GLY A 304 -8.41 -18.12 26.96
N GLU A 305 -9.46 -18.52 27.66
CA GLU A 305 -10.85 -18.15 27.31
C GLU A 305 -11.07 -16.65 27.40
N ALA A 306 -10.63 -16.00 28.48
CA ALA A 306 -10.74 -14.54 28.63
C ALA A 306 -9.92 -13.80 27.55
N TYR A 307 -8.80 -14.38 27.11
CA TYR A 307 -7.98 -13.82 26.04
C TYR A 307 -8.61 -13.97 24.66
N ALA A 308 -9.26 -15.10 24.37
CA ALA A 308 -10.01 -15.30 23.14
C ALA A 308 -11.20 -14.32 23.02
N ASP A 309 -11.88 -14.04 24.13
CA ASP A 309 -12.92 -13.01 24.22
C ASP A 309 -12.32 -11.62 23.96
N LEU A 310 -11.15 -11.32 24.54
CA LEU A 310 -10.43 -10.06 24.30
C LEU A 310 -10.04 -9.88 22.83
N ILE A 311 -9.50 -10.91 22.16
CA ILE A 311 -9.15 -10.85 20.72
C ILE A 311 -10.40 -10.55 19.89
N SER A 312 -11.50 -11.28 20.14
CA SER A 312 -12.76 -11.07 19.43
C SER A 312 -13.29 -9.64 19.63
N TYR A 313 -13.22 -9.15 20.86
CA TYR A 313 -13.62 -7.80 21.21
C TYR A 313 -12.72 -6.74 20.55
N ALA A 314 -11.41 -6.92 20.59
CA ALA A 314 -10.41 -6.05 19.98
C ALA A 314 -10.63 -5.92 18.47
N ARG A 315 -10.85 -7.04 17.77
CA ARG A 315 -11.21 -7.06 16.34
C ARG A 315 -12.50 -6.29 16.07
N SER A 316 -13.56 -6.56 16.84
CA SER A 316 -14.86 -5.88 16.64
C SER A 316 -14.81 -4.36 16.87
N LYS A 317 -13.87 -3.91 17.72
CA LYS A 317 -13.67 -2.51 18.08
C LYS A 317 -12.49 -1.85 17.36
N LYS A 318 -11.88 -2.54 16.38
CA LYS A 318 -10.71 -2.06 15.62
C LYS A 318 -9.56 -1.59 16.53
N MET A 319 -9.37 -2.27 17.67
CA MET A 319 -8.24 -2.03 18.56
C MET A 319 -6.95 -2.57 17.95
N LYS A 320 -5.82 -1.98 18.33
CA LYS A 320 -4.49 -2.36 17.85
C LYS A 320 -3.76 -3.20 18.90
N PRO A 321 -3.03 -4.27 18.53
CA PRO A 321 -2.05 -4.92 19.39
C PRO A 321 -1.12 -3.90 20.06
N LEU A 322 -0.91 -4.02 21.37
CA LEU A 322 0.04 -3.17 22.08
C LEU A 322 1.46 -3.71 21.82
N LYS A 323 2.28 -2.96 21.06
CA LYS A 323 3.70 -3.25 20.95
C LYS A 323 4.41 -2.79 22.22
N GLU A 324 4.98 -3.72 22.97
CA GLU A 324 5.89 -3.38 24.05
C GLU A 324 7.19 -2.88 23.41
N ALA A 325 7.46 -1.58 23.53
CA ALA A 325 8.81 -1.07 23.31
C ALA A 325 9.69 -1.66 24.43
N ASN A 326 10.58 -2.59 24.06
CA ASN A 326 11.63 -3.09 24.93
C ASN A 326 12.53 -1.95 25.42
#